data_AF-B4VHK3-F1
#
_entry.id   AF-B4VHK3-F1
#
_cell.length_a   1.000
_cell.length_b   1.000
_cell.length_c   1.000
_cell.angle_alpha   90.00
_cell.angle_beta   90.00
_cell.angle_gamma   90.00
#
_symmetry.space_group_name_H-M   'P 1'
#
loop_
_entity.id
_entity.type
_entity.pdbx_description
1 polymer ?
#
loop_
_entity_poly.entity_id
_entity_poly.type
_entity_poly.pdbx_seq_one_letter_code
_entity_poly.pdbx_strand_id
1 'polypeptide(L)'
;MFTGLNPAIFPSPGNPGSLTITFDTPVKGAGTQIAVDDTFSFTAFVTAFDANDTLLGSFSVPGTSSIELDNSAAFLGILSDKPNIKRVVYSTSESDRAFAINTLSLNTVPVPEPSSLAALALLGLGALTRACWVSFLNPTYKDDK
;
A
#
# COMPACT_ATOMS: atom_id res chain seq x y z
N MET A 1 -28.66 40.01 15.22
CA MET A 1 -29.24 39.19 14.15
C MET A 1 -28.31 38.02 13.87
N PHE A 2 -28.74 36.82 14.24
CA PHE A 2 -27.97 35.58 14.15
C PHE A 2 -28.10 35.04 12.72
N THR A 3 -27.04 35.11 11.92
CA THR A 3 -27.01 34.53 10.55
C THR A 3 -26.48 33.09 10.57
N GLY A 4 -26.53 32.42 11.73
CA GLY A 4 -25.83 31.16 12.01
C GLY A 4 -26.63 29.88 11.75
N LEU A 5 -27.71 29.93 10.99
CA LEU A 5 -28.39 28.73 10.48
C LEU A 5 -28.15 28.68 8.96
N ASN A 6 -27.10 27.97 8.55
CA ASN A 6 -27.06 27.37 7.23
C ASN A 6 -27.61 25.95 7.40
N PRO A 7 -28.89 25.68 7.11
CA PRO A 7 -29.37 24.31 7.06
C PRO A 7 -28.63 23.65 5.90
N ALA A 8 -27.49 23.03 6.19
CA ALA A 8 -26.82 22.18 5.23
C ALA A 8 -27.86 21.14 4.80
N ILE A 9 -28.15 21.12 3.50
CA ILE A 9 -28.95 20.07 2.91
C ILE A 9 -28.16 18.79 3.19
N PHE A 10 -28.78 17.84 3.89
CA PHE A 10 -28.20 16.53 4.16
C PHE A 10 -28.57 15.59 3.00
N PRO A 11 -27.63 14.80 2.48
CA PRO A 11 -26.21 14.71 2.86
C PRO A 11 -25.41 15.96 2.45
N SER A 12 -24.34 16.30 3.19
CA SER A 12 -23.44 17.41 2.85
C SER A 12 -23.15 17.37 1.35
N PRO A 13 -23.32 18.47 0.59
CA PRO A 13 -23.15 18.50 -0.87
C PRO A 13 -21.76 18.05 -1.40
N GLY A 14 -20.85 17.66 -0.51
CA GLY A 14 -19.42 17.60 -0.76
C GLY A 14 -18.81 16.30 -1.27
N ASN A 15 -19.30 15.08 -0.98
CA ASN A 15 -18.55 13.89 -1.43
C ASN A 15 -19.24 12.50 -1.39
N PRO A 16 -20.39 12.29 -2.05
CA PRO A 16 -20.81 10.94 -2.42
C PRO A 16 -19.88 10.43 -3.54
N GLY A 17 -18.86 9.65 -3.18
CA GLY A 17 -17.88 9.17 -4.17
C GLY A 17 -16.79 8.31 -3.55
N SER A 18 -16.09 7.55 -4.41
CA SER A 18 -14.98 6.71 -3.96
C SER A 18 -13.77 7.54 -3.53
N LEU A 19 -13.08 7.11 -2.47
CA LEU A 19 -11.83 7.69 -2.02
C LEU A 19 -10.67 6.97 -2.70
N THR A 20 -9.89 7.71 -3.50
CA THR A 20 -8.69 7.19 -4.16
C THR A 20 -7.44 7.68 -3.44
N ILE A 21 -6.53 6.76 -3.15
CA ILE A 21 -5.21 7.05 -2.57
C ILE A 21 -4.15 6.49 -3.50
N THR A 22 -3.22 7.34 -3.92
CA THR A 22 -2.08 6.97 -4.78
C THR A 22 -0.80 7.11 -3.97
N PHE A 23 0.09 6.11 -4.09
CA PHE A 23 1.37 6.08 -3.39
C PHE A 23 2.51 6.43 -4.35
N ASP A 24 3.47 7.26 -3.92
CA ASP A 24 4.66 7.55 -4.74
C ASP A 24 5.55 6.32 -4.89
N THR A 25 5.77 5.60 -3.79
CA THR A 25 6.41 4.28 -3.78
C THR A 25 5.34 3.21 -3.60
N PRO A 26 5.24 2.21 -4.50
CA PRO A 26 4.30 1.11 -4.33
C PRO A 26 4.45 0.42 -2.98
N VAL A 27 3.33 0.07 -2.36
CA VAL A 27 3.27 -0.59 -1.06
C VAL A 27 2.86 -2.06 -1.21
N LYS A 28 3.12 -2.87 -0.19
CA LYS A 28 2.69 -4.27 -0.13
C LYS A 28 1.23 -4.40 0.34
N GLY A 29 0.76 -3.46 1.14
CA GLY A 29 -0.61 -3.45 1.63
C GLY A 29 -1.02 -2.10 2.19
N ALA A 30 -2.32 -1.86 2.20
CA ALA A 30 -2.94 -0.67 2.78
C ALA A 30 -4.28 -1.05 3.41
N GLY A 31 -4.62 -0.44 4.54
CA GLY A 31 -5.90 -0.66 5.21
C GLY A 31 -6.27 0.46 6.16
N THR A 32 -7.56 0.62 6.41
CA THR A 32 -8.10 1.64 7.31
C THR A 32 -9.42 1.16 7.91
N GLN A 33 -9.87 1.83 8.97
CA GLN A 33 -11.26 1.69 9.41
C GLN A 33 -12.15 2.60 8.58
N ILE A 34 -13.38 2.15 8.30
CA ILE A 34 -14.34 2.87 7.46
C ILE A 34 -15.71 2.92 8.15
N ALA A 35 -16.38 4.07 8.05
CA ALA A 35 -17.75 4.27 8.52
C ALA A 35 -18.51 5.17 7.54
N VAL A 36 -19.79 4.86 7.32
CA VAL A 36 -20.70 5.64 6.47
C VAL A 36 -21.56 6.55 7.33
N ASP A 37 -21.78 7.78 6.88
CA ASP A 37 -22.64 8.74 7.56
C ASP A 37 -24.12 8.31 7.54
N ASP A 38 -24.81 8.50 8.66
CA ASP A 38 -26.25 8.23 8.86
C ASP A 38 -26.73 6.83 8.39
N THR A 39 -25.81 5.87 8.28
CA THR A 39 -26.11 4.51 7.81
C THR A 39 -25.58 3.50 8.79
N PHE A 40 -26.48 2.83 9.51
CA PHE A 40 -26.07 1.85 10.52
C PHE A 40 -25.36 0.64 9.93
N SER A 41 -25.80 0.12 8.78
CA SER A 41 -25.23 -1.09 8.16
C SER A 41 -24.96 -0.84 6.68
N PHE A 42 -23.77 -1.17 6.22
CA PHE A 42 -23.32 -0.97 4.84
C PHE A 42 -22.31 -2.05 4.44
N THR A 43 -22.00 -2.14 3.14
CA THR A 43 -20.86 -2.93 2.65
C THR A 43 -19.76 -2.00 2.19
N ALA A 44 -18.55 -2.18 2.69
CA ALA A 44 -17.36 -1.46 2.27
C ALA A 44 -16.59 -2.26 1.22
N PHE A 45 -15.93 -1.57 0.29
CA PHE A 45 -15.13 -2.14 -0.79
C PHE A 45 -13.77 -1.48 -0.85
N VAL A 46 -12.72 -2.27 -1.09
CA VAL A 46 -11.37 -1.79 -1.41
C VAL A 46 -10.90 -2.45 -2.68
N THR A 47 -10.37 -1.66 -3.61
CA THR A 47 -9.80 -2.16 -4.87
C THR A 47 -8.39 -1.63 -5.04
N ALA A 48 -7.42 -2.51 -5.33
CA ALA A 48 -6.03 -2.14 -5.54
C ALA A 48 -5.61 -2.24 -7.00
N PHE A 49 -4.73 -1.34 -7.41
CA PHE A 49 -4.16 -1.27 -8.75
C PHE A 49 -2.65 -1.13 -8.70
N ASP A 50 -1.97 -1.66 -9.70
CA ASP A 50 -0.53 -1.50 -9.91
C ASP A 50 -0.18 -0.17 -10.57
N ALA A 51 1.12 0.03 -10.86
CA ALA A 51 1.62 1.26 -11.46
C ALA A 51 1.18 1.51 -12.91
N ASN A 52 0.62 0.51 -13.58
CA ASN A 52 0.08 0.59 -14.94
C ASN A 52 -1.46 0.63 -14.93
N ASP A 53 -2.06 0.92 -13.78
CA ASP A 53 -3.51 0.88 -13.56
C ASP A 53 -4.14 -0.51 -13.78
N THR A 54 -3.34 -1.58 -13.68
CA THR A 54 -3.85 -2.96 -13.74
C THR A 54 -4.49 -3.33 -12.41
N LEU A 55 -5.68 -3.91 -12.45
CA LEU A 55 -6.37 -4.42 -11.25
C LEU A 55 -5.55 -5.55 -10.60
N LEU A 56 -5.22 -5.39 -9.33
CA LEU A 56 -4.55 -6.41 -8.51
C LEU A 56 -5.54 -7.26 -7.72
N GLY A 57 -6.63 -6.64 -7.25
CA GLY A 57 -7.65 -7.33 -6.46
C GLY A 57 -8.69 -6.38 -5.88
N SER A 58 -9.82 -6.94 -5.45
CA SER A 58 -10.90 -6.22 -4.80
C SER A 58 -11.49 -7.08 -3.68
N PHE A 59 -11.79 -6.46 -2.54
CA PHE A 59 -12.37 -7.12 -1.38
C PHE A 59 -13.49 -6.27 -0.79
N SER A 60 -14.42 -6.93 -0.11
CA SER A 60 -15.53 -6.29 0.59
C SER A 60 -15.71 -6.81 2.00
N VAL A 61 -16.14 -5.94 2.90
CA VAL A 61 -16.45 -6.28 4.30
C VAL A 61 -17.77 -5.61 4.70
N PRO A 62 -18.68 -6.32 5.38
CA PRO A 62 -19.83 -5.66 6.01
C PRO A 62 -19.35 -4.79 7.17
N GLY A 63 -19.89 -3.59 7.29
CA GLY A 63 -19.53 -2.61 8.30
C GLY A 63 -20.74 -2.04 9.01
N THR A 64 -20.52 -1.54 10.22
CA THR A 64 -21.52 -0.76 10.97
C THR A 64 -20.97 0.59 11.38
N SER A 65 -21.79 1.63 11.29
CA SER A 65 -21.44 2.96 11.78
C SER A 65 -22.05 3.22 13.15
N SER A 66 -21.28 3.90 14.00
CA SER A 66 -21.71 4.37 15.31
C SER A 66 -21.10 5.75 15.59
N ILE A 67 -21.60 6.42 16.62
CA ILE A 67 -21.08 7.71 17.10
C ILE A 67 -20.09 7.56 18.26
N GLU A 68 -19.70 6.33 18.58
CA GLU A 68 -18.95 5.99 19.81
C GLU A 68 -17.48 6.42 19.77
N LEU A 69 -16.93 6.72 18.59
CA LEU A 69 -15.55 7.22 18.40
C LEU A 69 -14.47 6.34 19.08
N ASP A 70 -14.72 5.04 19.17
CA ASP A 70 -14.00 4.07 20.01
C ASP A 70 -13.11 3.10 19.22
N ASN A 71 -12.86 3.38 17.93
CA ASN A 71 -12.18 2.49 16.98
C ASN A 71 -12.90 1.14 16.73
N SER A 72 -14.21 1.06 16.95
CA SER A 72 -15.01 -0.13 16.63
C SER A 72 -15.40 -0.25 15.15
N ALA A 73 -15.12 0.78 14.33
CA ALA A 73 -15.43 0.77 12.91
C ALA A 73 -14.68 -0.37 12.18
N ALA A 74 -15.32 -0.95 11.18
CA ALA A 74 -14.80 -2.12 10.48
C ALA A 74 -13.47 -1.80 9.79
N PHE A 75 -12.46 -2.65 10.02
CA PHE A 75 -11.18 -2.55 9.33
C PHE A 75 -11.26 -3.20 7.94
N LEU A 76 -10.91 -2.43 6.91
CA LEU A 76 -10.87 -2.85 5.52
C LEU A 76 -9.46 -2.61 4.96
N GLY A 77 -8.82 -3.68 4.52
CA GLY A 77 -7.49 -3.62 3.94
C GLY A 77 -7.27 -4.64 2.85
N ILE A 78 -6.20 -4.42 2.10
CA ILE A 78 -5.74 -5.29 1.01
C ILE A 78 -4.24 -5.51 1.13
N LEU A 79 -3.81 -6.74 0.89
CA LEU A 79 -2.41 -7.17 0.95
C LEU A 79 -2.07 -7.92 -0.33
N SER A 80 -0.89 -7.64 -0.89
CA SER A 80 -0.30 -8.37 -1.99
C SER A 80 0.90 -9.21 -1.52
N ASP A 81 1.27 -10.22 -2.32
CA ASP A 81 2.51 -10.98 -2.14
C ASP A 81 3.75 -10.11 -2.37
N LYS A 82 3.64 -9.07 -3.21
CA LYS A 82 4.71 -8.14 -3.58
C LYS A 82 4.34 -6.69 -3.23
N PRO A 83 5.34 -5.80 -3.04
CA PRO A 83 5.12 -4.37 -2.90
C PRO A 83 4.81 -3.73 -4.27
N ASN A 84 3.65 -4.03 -4.85
CA ASN A 84 3.23 -3.57 -6.19
C ASN A 84 1.95 -2.73 -6.20
N ILE A 85 1.35 -2.45 -5.04
CA ILE A 85 0.13 -1.64 -4.95
C ILE A 85 0.50 -0.15 -5.09
N LYS A 86 0.11 0.47 -6.20
CA LYS A 86 0.34 1.90 -6.48
C LYS A 86 -0.86 2.76 -6.09
N ARG A 87 -2.08 2.21 -6.21
CA ARG A 87 -3.32 2.94 -5.99
C ARG A 87 -4.35 2.05 -5.31
N VAL A 88 -5.04 2.59 -4.32
CA VAL A 88 -6.21 1.96 -3.69
C VAL A 88 -7.44 2.85 -3.81
N VAL A 89 -8.58 2.22 -4.01
CA VAL A 89 -9.87 2.89 -4.13
C VAL A 89 -10.81 2.28 -3.09
N TYR A 90 -11.28 3.10 -2.16
CA TYR A 90 -12.28 2.75 -1.16
C TYR A 90 -13.65 3.25 -1.62
N SER A 91 -14.68 2.43 -1.45
CA SER A 91 -16.07 2.79 -1.73
C SER A 91 -17.02 2.01 -0.82
N THR A 92 -18.30 2.36 -0.84
CA THR A 92 -19.33 1.71 -0.02
C THR A 92 -20.56 1.39 -0.87
N SER A 93 -21.49 0.60 -0.33
CA SER A 93 -22.79 0.30 -0.95
C SER A 93 -23.70 1.53 -1.04
N GLU A 94 -23.42 2.56 -0.25
CA GLU A 94 -24.22 3.76 -0.13
C GLU A 94 -23.75 4.84 -1.11
N SER A 95 -24.35 4.87 -2.29
CA SER A 95 -23.93 5.78 -3.38
C SER A 95 -24.24 7.26 -3.13
N ASP A 96 -25.18 7.56 -2.24
CA ASP A 96 -25.63 8.91 -1.90
C ASP A 96 -25.09 9.37 -0.54
N ARG A 97 -24.29 8.55 0.15
CA ARG A 97 -23.76 8.86 1.49
C ARG A 97 -22.27 9.12 1.44
N ALA A 98 -21.85 10.10 2.24
CA ALA A 98 -20.43 10.27 2.53
C ALA A 98 -19.95 9.15 3.46
N PHE A 99 -18.69 8.77 3.31
CA PHE A 99 -18.02 7.90 4.26
C PHE A 99 -16.74 8.55 4.75
N ALA A 100 -16.35 8.20 5.97
CA ALA A 100 -15.11 8.62 6.58
C ALA A 100 -14.19 7.41 6.75
N ILE A 101 -12.89 7.69 6.72
CA ILE A 101 -11.86 6.71 7.09
C ILE A 101 -11.08 7.22 8.30
N ASN A 102 -10.56 6.29 9.10
CA ASN A 102 -9.60 6.60 10.16
C ASN A 102 -8.17 6.63 9.58
N THR A 103 -7.17 6.40 10.43
CA THR A 103 -5.76 6.33 10.08
C THR A 103 -5.48 5.23 9.06
N LEU A 104 -4.79 5.59 7.97
CA LEU A 104 -4.32 4.65 6.96
C LEU A 104 -3.09 3.88 7.50
N SER A 105 -3.22 2.58 7.63
CA SER A 105 -2.12 1.65 7.92
C SER A 105 -1.48 1.17 6.63
N LEU A 106 -0.15 1.22 6.55
CA LEU A 106 0.62 0.84 5.37
C LEU A 106 1.61 -0.28 5.68
N ASN A 107 1.77 -1.20 4.75
CA ASN A 107 2.83 -2.20 4.75
C ASN A 107 3.82 -1.88 3.62
N THR A 108 4.97 -1.30 3.97
CA THR A 108 5.92 -0.70 3.02
C THR A 108 7.21 -1.52 2.88
N VAL A 109 7.12 -2.86 2.77
CA VAL A 109 8.32 -3.72 2.64
C VAL A 109 9.27 -3.12 1.59
N PRO A 110 10.53 -2.78 1.95
CA PRO A 110 11.43 -2.09 1.05
C PRO A 110 11.61 -2.89 -0.25
N VAL A 111 11.34 -2.25 -1.39
CA VAL A 111 11.70 -2.81 -2.69
C VAL A 111 13.17 -2.53 -2.91
N PRO A 112 14.05 -3.54 -3.08
CA PRO A 112 15.43 -3.27 -3.47
C PRO A 112 15.44 -2.50 -4.79
N GLU A 113 16.04 -1.33 -4.79
CA GLU A 113 16.18 -0.57 -6.03
C GLU A 113 16.98 -1.37 -7.05
N PRO A 114 16.65 -1.33 -8.36
CA PRO A 114 17.41 -2.04 -9.39
C PRO A 114 18.91 -1.72 -9.36
N SER A 115 19.27 -0.48 -9.00
CA SER A 115 20.63 0.00 -8.78
C SER A 115 21.36 -0.77 -7.67
N SER A 116 20.66 -1.11 -6.60
CA SER A 116 21.21 -1.83 -5.44
C SER A 116 21.56 -3.28 -5.80
N LEU A 117 20.74 -3.91 -6.65
CA LEU A 117 21.02 -5.25 -7.19
C LEU A 117 22.20 -5.23 -8.17
N ALA A 118 22.28 -4.20 -9.02
CA ALA A 118 23.41 -4.03 -9.94
C ALA A 118 24.74 -3.80 -9.18
N ALA A 119 24.73 -2.99 -8.12
CA ALA A 119 25.89 -2.76 -7.28
C ALA A 119 26.36 -4.07 -6.60
N LEU A 120 25.45 -4.87 -6.05
CA LEU A 120 25.79 -6.18 -5.47
C LEU A 120 26.39 -7.13 -6.52
N ALA A 121 25.82 -7.17 -7.72
CA ALA A 121 26.33 -7.99 -8.82
C ALA A 121 27.75 -7.59 -9.22
N LEU A 122 28.03 -6.27 -9.32
CA LEU A 122 29.35 -5.75 -9.64
C LEU A 122 30.39 -6.05 -8.55
N LEU A 123 30.01 -5.92 -7.27
CA LEU A 123 30.89 -6.26 -6.14
C LEU A 123 31.16 -7.77 -6.07
N GLY A 124 30.17 -8.61 -6.35
CA GLY A 124 30.31 -10.06 -6.39
C GLY A 124 31.22 -10.54 -7.53
N LEU A 125 31.08 -9.95 -8.72
CA LEU A 125 31.96 -10.23 -9.87
C LEU A 125 33.39 -9.73 -9.64
N GLY A 126 33.57 -8.58 -8.98
CA GLY A 126 34.88 -8.05 -8.61
C GLY A 126 35.66 -8.89 -7.58
N ALA A 127 34.96 -9.65 -6.73
CA ALA A 127 35.59 -10.56 -5.77
C ALA A 127 36.13 -11.85 -6.42
N LEU A 128 35.51 -12.32 -7.50
CA LEU A 128 35.92 -13.54 -8.21
C LEU A 128 37.18 -13.34 -9.07
N THR A 129 37.45 -12.14 -9.57
CA THR A 129 38.64 -11.86 -10.39
C THR A 129 39.94 -11.84 -9.59
N ARG A 130 39.88 -11.62 -8.27
CA ARG A 130 41.07 -11.71 -7.38
C ARG A 130 41.46 -13.14 -7.02
N ALA A 131 40.53 -14.09 -7.06
CA ALA A 131 40.81 -15.49 -6.71
C ALA A 131 41.69 -16.19 -7.77
N CYS A 132 41.53 -15.85 -9.06
CA CYS A 132 42.30 -16.48 -10.13
C CYS A 132 43.76 -15.98 -10.23
N TRP A 133 44.04 -14.75 -9.78
CA TRP A 133 45.39 -14.17 -9.85
C TRP A 133 46.36 -14.74 -8.80
N VAL A 134 45.86 -15.14 -7.61
CA VAL A 134 46.73 -15.66 -6.54
C VAL A 134 47.18 -17.10 -6.80
N SER A 135 46.42 -17.89 -7.57
CA SER A 135 46.78 -19.28 -7.88
C SER A 135 47.86 -19.44 -8.96
N PHE A 136 48.20 -18.39 -9.71
CA PHE A 136 49.21 -18.44 -10.79
C PHE A 136 50.64 -18.10 -10.35
N LEU A 137 50.86 -17.69 -9.09
CA LEU A 137 52.16 -17.19 -8.61
C LEU A 137 52.88 -18.10 -7.62
N ASN A 138 52.41 -19.34 -7.38
CA ASN A 138 53.12 -20.28 -6.51
C ASN A 138 53.58 -21.54 -7.25
N PRO A 139 54.53 -21.45 -8.21
CA PRO A 139 55.29 -22.60 -8.63
C PRO A 139 56.29 -22.93 -7.51
N THR A 140 55.96 -23.89 -6.64
CA THR A 140 56.97 -24.53 -5.79
C THR A 140 57.91 -25.30 -6.71
N TYR A 141 59.02 -24.65 -7.07
CA TYR A 141 60.14 -25.20 -7.80
C TYR A 141 60.74 -26.35 -6.99
N LYS A 142 60.76 -27.55 -7.59
CA LYS A 142 61.23 -28.80 -7.00
C LYS A 142 62.57 -29.10 -7.64
N ASP A 143 63.66 -28.88 -6.91
CA ASP A 143 64.98 -29.36 -7.32
C ASP A 143 65.08 -30.86 -6.98
N ASP A 144 64.94 -31.69 -8.01
CA ASP A 144 65.26 -33.11 -7.94
C ASP A 144 66.68 -33.34 -8.49
N LYS A 145 67.59 -33.65 -7.56
CA LYS A 145 68.89 -34.36 -7.65
C LYS A 145 70.09 -33.70 -8.35
#